data_AF-A0A5E4RY66-F1
#
_entry.id   AF-A0A5E4RY66-F1
#
_cell.length_a   1.000
_cell.length_b   1.000
_cell.length_c   1.000
_cell.angle_alpha   90.00
_cell.angle_beta   90.00
_cell.angle_gamma   90.00
#
_symmetry.space_group_name_H-M   'P 1'
#
loop_
_entity.id
_entity.type
_entity.pdbx_description
1 polymer ?
#
loop_
_entity_poly.entity_id
_entity_poly.type
_entity_poly.pdbx_seq_one_letter_code
_entity_poly.pdbx_strand_id
1 'polypeptide(L)' 'MHMMLIEGIDEPLMRSIRSRAALHDRTPEAEVLAILDNVARLPGFRCVGEAIMNFPNVGLDSDFARVN' A
#
# COMPACT_ATOMS: atom_id res chain seq x y z
N MET A 1 -16.29 6.34 11.28
CA MET A 1 -15.45 5.17 11.59
C MET A 1 -15.97 3.99 10.79
N HIS A 2 -15.08 3.15 10.26
CA HIS A 2 -15.45 1.98 9.46
C HIS A 2 -15.01 0.73 10.22
N MET A 3 -15.81 -0.34 10.17
CA MET A 3 -15.53 -1.61 10.83
C MET A 3 -15.48 -2.71 9.76
N MET A 4 -14.48 -3.57 9.83
CA MET A 4 -14.28 -4.69 8.92
C MET A 4 -14.26 -5.99 9.73
N LEU A 5 -15.01 -6.99 9.26
CA LEU A 5 -14.94 -8.35 9.77
C LEU A 5 -14.13 -9.17 8.76
N ILE A 6 -13.15 -9.94 9.25
CA ILE A 6 -12.32 -10.81 8.41
C ILE A 6 -12.64 -12.26 8.78
N GLU A 7 -13.23 -12.99 7.84
CA GLU A 7 -13.51 -14.42 7.99
C GLU A 7 -12.39 -15.27 7.35
N GLY A 8 -12.28 -16.54 7.75
CA GLY A 8 -11.33 -17.49 7.15
C GLY A 8 -9.88 -17.34 7.62
N ILE A 9 -9.63 -16.65 8.74
CA ILE A 9 -8.31 -16.63 9.38
C ILE A 9 -8.06 -18.00 9.99
N ASP A 10 -7.05 -18.71 9.48
CA ASP A 10 -6.62 -19.97 10.05
C ASP A 10 -5.81 -19.78 11.36
N GLU A 11 -5.75 -20.83 12.16
CA GLU A 11 -5.08 -20.80 13.45
C GLU A 11 -3.57 -20.45 13.34
N PRO A 12 -2.82 -20.96 12.34
CA PRO A 12 -1.44 -20.52 12.12
C PRO A 12 -1.31 -19.01 11.88
N LEU A 13 -2.14 -18.42 11.03
CA LEU A 13 -2.13 -16.99 10.75
C LEU A 13 -2.47 -16.19 12.00
N MET A 14 -3.49 -16.60 12.77
CA MET A 14 -3.86 -15.92 14.01
C MET A 14 -2.70 -15.95 15.03
N ARG A 15 -1.98 -17.06 15.13
CA ARG A 15 -0.79 -17.17 15.99
C ARG A 15 0.33 -16.24 15.56
N SER A 16 0.61 -16.16 14.26
CA SER A 16 1.61 -15.23 13.72
C SER A 16 1.23 -13.77 14.01
N ILE A 17 -0.04 -13.39 13.84
CA ILE A 17 -0.52 -12.04 14.16
C ILE A 17 -0.33 -11.73 15.65
N ARG A 18 -0.74 -12.64 16.56
CA ARG A 18 -0.58 -12.44 18.00
C ARG A 18 0.87 -12.31 18.42
N SER A 19 1.75 -13.16 17.89
CA SER A 19 3.17 -13.11 18.19
C SER A 19 3.78 -11.77 17.76
N ARG A 20 3.43 -11.31 16.56
CA ARG A 20 3.88 -10.02 16.03
C ARG A 20 3.32 -8.83 16.83
N ALA A 21 2.05 -8.89 17.21
CA ALA A 21 1.41 -7.87 18.04
C ALA A 21 2.11 -7.74 19.40
N ALA A 22 2.48 -8.87 20.03
CA ALA A 22 3.24 -8.88 21.28
C ALA A 22 4.64 -8.25 21.13
N LEU A 23 5.32 -8.47 20.01
CA LEU A 23 6.62 -7.84 19.72
C LEU A 23 6.52 -6.32 19.59
N HIS A 24 5.37 -5.81 19.16
CA HIS A 24 5.13 -4.38 18.96
C HIS A 24 4.33 -3.72 20.10
N ASP A 25 4.06 -4.46 21.19
CA ASP A 25 3.25 -4.02 22.33
C ASP A 25 1.87 -3.47 21.92
N ARG A 26 1.18 -4.22 21.04
CA ARG A 26 -0.13 -3.87 20.46
C ARG A 26 -1.12 -5.00 20.61
N THR A 27 -2.41 -4.68 20.47
CA THR A 27 -3.42 -5.73 20.30
C THR A 27 -3.33 -6.34 18.90
N PRO A 28 -3.80 -7.59 18.71
CA PRO A 28 -3.86 -8.22 17.39
C PRO A 28 -4.58 -7.36 16.33
N GLU A 29 -5.67 -6.70 16.70
CA GLU A 29 -6.44 -5.83 15.80
C GLU A 29 -5.63 -4.60 15.38
N ALA A 30 -4.94 -3.96 16.32
CA ALA A 30 -4.07 -2.82 16.03
C ALA A 30 -2.90 -3.22 15.13
N GLU A 31 -2.39 -4.44 15.29
CA GLU A 31 -1.34 -4.97 14.41
C GLU A 31 -1.86 -5.26 13.00
N VAL A 32 -3.04 -5.86 12.86
CA VAL A 32 -3.67 -6.06 11.55
C VAL A 32 -3.90 -4.72 10.84
N LEU A 33 -4.40 -3.71 11.56
CA LEU A 33 -4.55 -2.37 11.00
C LEU A 33 -3.21 -1.77 10.57
N ALA A 34 -2.14 -1.95 11.36
CA ALA A 34 -0.81 -1.49 10.99
C ALA A 34 -0.27 -2.20 9.73
N ILE A 35 -0.51 -3.50 9.60
CA ILE A 35 -0.14 -4.27 8.39
C ILE A 35 -0.91 -3.73 7.18
N LEU A 36 -2.23 -3.57 7.31
CA LEU A 36 -3.07 -3.03 6.25
C LEU A 36 -2.66 -1.61 5.87
N ASP A 37 -2.34 -0.75 6.83
CA ASP A 37 -1.89 0.62 6.57
C ASP A 37 -0.59 0.64 5.76
N ASN A 38 0.35 -0.24 6.09
CA ASN A 38 1.61 -0.38 5.36
C ASN A 38 1.41 -0.92 3.94
N VAL A 39 0.52 -1.89 3.74
CA VAL A 39 0.31 -2.53 2.42
C VAL A 39 -0.61 -1.70 1.52
N ALA A 40 -1.75 -1.24 2.04
CA ALA A 40 -2.77 -0.55 1.27
C ALA A 40 -2.33 0.85 0.82
N ARG A 41 -1.30 1.43 1.46
CA ARG A 41 -0.73 2.72 1.08
C ARG A 41 0.48 2.62 0.15
N LEU A 42 0.79 1.44 -0.41
CA LEU A 42 1.98 1.27 -1.25
C LEU A 42 1.68 0.70 -2.66
N PRO A 43 2.18 1.35 -3.73
CA PRO A 43 2.68 2.73 -3.72
C PRO A 43 1.54 3.67 -3.32
N GLY A 44 1.85 4.74 -2.59
CA GLY A 44 0.85 5.76 -2.26
C GLY A 44 0.14 6.19 -3.52
N PHE A 45 -1.16 6.48 -3.44
CA PHE A 45 -1.90 7.03 -4.57
C PHE A 45 -1.13 8.26 -5.07
N ARG A 46 -0.54 8.15 -6.27
CA ARG A 46 -0.01 9.30 -7.00
C ARG A 46 -1.08 9.71 -7.98
N CYS A 47 -1.57 10.94 -7.87
CA CYS A 47 -2.47 11.44 -8.88
C CYS A 47 -1.71 11.56 -10.22
N VAL A 48 -2.41 11.42 -11.34
CA VAL A 48 -1.77 11.48 -12.67
C VAL A 48 -0.98 12.78 -12.85
N GLY A 49 -1.49 13.90 -12.31
CA GLY A 49 -0.78 15.19 -12.35
C GLY A 49 0.55 15.18 -11.58
N GLU A 50 0.56 14.64 -10.36
CA GLU A 50 1.78 14.50 -9.55
C GLU A 50 2.78 13.54 -10.19
N ALA A 51 2.31 12.48 -10.83
CA ALA A 51 3.15 11.58 -11.60
C ALA A 51 3.82 12.32 -12.77
N ILE A 52 3.06 13.10 -13.55
CA ILE A 52 3.57 13.89 -14.68
C ILE A 52 4.59 14.95 -14.22
N MET A 53 4.32 15.67 -13.12
CA MET A 53 5.26 16.67 -12.58
C MET A 53 6.60 16.06 -12.13
N ASN A 54 6.59 14.79 -11.74
CA ASN A 54 7.79 14.06 -11.35
C ASN A 54 8.47 13.35 -12.54
N PHE A 55 7.97 13.50 -13.77
CA PHE A 55 8.68 12.96 -14.93
C PHE A 55 10.02 13.68 -15.07
N PRO A 56 11.14 12.94 -15.15
CA PRO A 56 12.41 13.56 -15.47
C PRO A 56 12.27 14.21 -16.86
N ASN A 57 12.94 15.34 -17.07
CA ASN A 57 12.96 15.98 -18.38
C ASN A 57 13.78 15.13 -19.35
N VAL A 58 13.13 14.15 -19.99
CA VAL A 58 13.72 13.18 -20.90
C VAL A 58 12.93 13.15 -22.21
N GLY A 59 13.66 13.10 -23.33
CA GLY A 59 13.08 13.12 -24.68
C GLY A 59 13.04 14.52 -25.30
N LEU A 60 12.86 14.55 -26.61
CA LEU A 60 12.63 15.76 -27.40
C LEU A 60 11.24 15.67 -28.03
N ASP A 61 10.59 16.82 -28.27
CA ASP A 61 9.28 16.86 -28.96
C ASP A 61 9.32 16.14 -30.32
N SER A 62 10.50 16.09 -30.96
CA SER A 62 10.75 15.35 -32.20
C SER A 62 10.49 13.84 -32.08
N ASP A 63 10.60 13.26 -30.88
CA ASP A 63 10.38 11.82 -30.65
C ASP A 63 8.91 11.44 -30.82
N PHE A 64 8.00 12.42 -30.72
CA PHE A 64 6.55 12.26 -30.89
C PHE A 64 6.03 12.81 -32.22
N ALA A 65 6.92 13.19 -33.13
CA ALA A 65 6.53 13.70 -34.45
C ALA A 65 5.76 12.62 -35.22
N ARG A 66 4.51 12.92 -35.59
CA ARG A 66 3.72 12.05 -36.45
C ARG A 66 4.23 12.18 -37.88
N VAL A 67 5.08 11.26 -38.29
CA VAL A 67 5.42 11.05 -39.70
C VAL A 67 4.31 10.23 -40.32
N ASN A 68 3.49 10.88 -41.16
CA ASN A 68 2.55 10.23 -42.06
C ASN A 68 3.20 10.06 -43.42
#